data_AF-A0A5N8YEU2-F1
#
_entry.id   AF-A0A5N8YEU2-F1
#
_cell.length_a   1.000
_cell.length_b   1.000
_cell.length_c   1.000
_cell.angle_alpha   90.00
_cell.angle_beta   90.00
_cell.angle_gamma   90.00
#
_symmetry.space_group_name_H-M   'P 1'
#
loop_
_entity.id
_entity.type
_entity.pdbx_description
1 polymer ?
#
loop_
_entity_poly.entity_id
_entity_poly.type
_entity_poly.pdbx_seq_one_letter_code
_entity_poly.pdbx_strand_id
1 'polypeptide(L)'
;MRPQGEVEQDTFSTSEYRPKSSQNSIRIIESSNIPKKRHNSDFEPYAGHKDASDRRFIPRSEATYVPKEPKVYVSPDSSEENHEQPGDPETPRNTQRLFIAIELPHAIKREFASLARSFRPREHERVRWIDEDSMHLTLKFLGDTPIEQIPNIMSSLQNAANSTGKFSIRIGRTGCFPSFRDPRICWIGFTGELRRLEQLQGRVEGAMVALGFEPGERIFKAHVTTGRTRPGIRGRFAEDIGVSWRHAPLHSTGKAISLKSIALYRSYIDDKKGTLYQQLGNYELG
;
A
#
# COMPACT_ATOMS: atom_id res chain seq x y z
N MET A 1 -38.53 -50.19 22.01
CA MET A 1 -38.51 -51.58 21.50
C MET A 1 -37.31 -51.76 20.58
N ARG A 2 -36.33 -52.58 21.01
CA ARG A 2 -35.32 -53.25 20.17
C ARG A 2 -35.89 -54.61 19.71
N PRO A 3 -35.34 -55.27 18.67
CA PRO A 3 -34.09 -56.07 18.70
C PRO A 3 -33.12 -55.68 17.54
N GLN A 4 -31.79 -55.76 17.56
CA GLN A 4 -30.75 -56.78 17.88
C GLN A 4 -30.45 -57.86 16.83
N GLY A 5 -29.14 -57.98 16.51
CA GLY A 5 -28.41 -59.06 15.82
C GLY A 5 -27.74 -58.60 14.51
N GLU A 6 -26.48 -58.82 14.14
CA GLU A 6 -25.19 -59.30 14.71
C GLU A 6 -24.18 -59.18 13.52
N VAL A 7 -23.02 -58.51 13.66
CA VAL A 7 -21.63 -59.03 13.79
C VAL A 7 -21.01 -59.73 12.56
N GLU A 8 -19.95 -59.13 12.01
CA GLU A 8 -18.70 -59.74 11.45
C GLU A 8 -17.72 -58.56 11.19
N GLN A 9 -16.79 -58.21 12.08
CA GLN A 9 -15.42 -58.74 12.24
C GLN A 9 -14.70 -59.09 10.93
N ASP A 10 -13.74 -58.24 10.53
CA ASP A 10 -12.56 -58.72 9.83
C ASP A 10 -11.32 -57.99 10.36
N THR A 11 -10.33 -58.80 10.70
CA THR A 11 -9.16 -58.45 11.50
C THR A 11 -7.86 -58.65 10.71
N PHE A 12 -6.87 -57.81 11.05
CA PHE A 12 -5.42 -57.97 10.85
C PHE A 12 -4.85 -58.06 9.42
N SER A 13 -3.99 -57.10 9.08
CA SER A 13 -2.57 -57.43 8.90
C SER A 13 -1.68 -56.18 8.99
N THR A 14 -0.89 -56.14 10.06
CA THR A 14 0.27 -55.30 10.28
C THR A 14 1.42 -55.74 9.36
N SER A 15 1.94 -54.82 8.55
CA SER A 15 3.25 -54.97 7.92
C SER A 15 4.16 -53.85 8.41
N GLU A 16 5.04 -54.22 9.33
CA GLU A 16 6.25 -53.48 9.69
C GLU A 16 7.08 -53.18 8.44
N TYR A 17 7.49 -51.93 8.25
CA TYR A 17 8.69 -51.66 7.47
C TYR A 17 9.57 -50.62 8.17
N ARG A 18 10.72 -51.14 8.59
CA ARG A 18 11.87 -50.56 9.28
C ARG A 18 12.31 -49.20 8.73
N PRO A 19 12.69 -48.24 9.58
CA PRO A 19 13.43 -47.06 9.13
C PRO A 19 14.87 -47.48 8.79
N LYS A 20 15.33 -47.16 7.57
CA LYS A 20 16.75 -47.27 7.22
C LYS A 20 17.52 -46.16 7.92
N SER A 21 18.32 -46.58 8.89
CA SER A 21 19.47 -45.85 9.41
C SER A 21 20.46 -45.57 8.28
N SER A 22 20.60 -44.31 7.90
CA SER A 22 21.80 -43.84 7.20
C SER A 22 22.50 -42.86 8.12
N GLN A 23 23.48 -43.40 8.85
CA GLN A 23 24.57 -42.64 9.41
C GLN A 23 25.21 -41.85 8.26
N ASN A 24 25.25 -40.52 8.36
CA ASN A 24 26.27 -39.77 7.68
C ASN A 24 26.83 -38.72 8.64
N SER A 25 28.04 -39.05 9.07
CA SER A 25 29.03 -38.30 9.82
C SER A 25 28.91 -36.78 9.72
N ILE A 26 28.73 -36.16 10.89
CA ILE A 26 29.12 -34.79 11.18
C ILE A 26 30.64 -34.71 10.95
N ARG A 27 31.07 -34.06 9.87
CA ARG A 27 32.46 -33.63 9.73
C ARG A 27 32.62 -32.30 10.45
N ILE A 28 33.33 -32.37 11.58
CA ILE A 28 33.98 -31.23 12.21
C ILE A 28 34.95 -30.66 11.17
N ILE A 29 34.72 -29.43 10.72
CA ILE A 29 35.72 -28.67 9.95
C ILE A 29 36.39 -27.76 10.96
N GLU A 30 37.65 -28.09 11.24
CA GLU A 30 38.58 -27.30 12.03
C GLU A 30 38.78 -25.91 11.43
N SER A 31 38.90 -24.95 12.35
CA SER A 31 39.14 -23.55 12.07
C SER A 31 40.61 -23.34 11.68
N SER A 32 40.89 -22.94 10.45
CA SER A 32 42.20 -22.39 10.09
C SER A 32 42.14 -21.60 8.78
N ASN A 33 42.08 -20.27 8.89
CA ASN A 33 42.88 -19.29 8.14
C ASN A 33 42.23 -17.89 8.17
N ILE A 34 42.49 -17.15 9.24
CA ILE A 34 42.30 -15.69 9.29
C ILE A 34 43.68 -15.05 9.09
N PRO A 35 43.92 -14.28 8.01
CA PRO A 35 45.12 -13.47 7.90
C PRO A 35 45.02 -12.24 8.82
N LYS A 36 46.03 -12.04 9.68
CA LYS A 36 46.19 -10.89 10.57
C LYS A 36 47.00 -9.75 9.92
N LYS A 37 46.67 -8.52 10.37
CA LYS A 37 47.40 -7.23 10.32
C LYS A 37 47.33 -6.48 8.98
N ARG A 38 47.08 -5.16 8.95
CA ARG A 38 47.86 -4.11 9.68
C ARG A 38 47.02 -2.90 10.14
N HIS A 39 47.48 -2.31 11.24
CA HIS A 39 47.15 -0.97 11.73
C HIS A 39 47.41 0.10 10.66
N ASN A 40 46.55 1.13 10.64
CA ASN A 40 47.05 2.50 10.70
C ASN A 40 46.08 3.35 11.51
N SER A 41 46.65 3.93 12.57
CA SER A 41 46.17 5.01 13.41
C SER A 41 46.10 6.30 12.60
N ASP A 42 45.01 7.06 12.75
CA ASP A 42 45.01 8.53 12.75
C ASP A 42 43.72 9.00 13.42
N PHE A 43 43.80 9.19 14.74
CA PHE A 43 42.82 9.93 15.55
C PHE A 43 43.57 11.15 16.08
N GLU A 44 43.17 12.35 15.66
CA GLU A 44 43.39 13.55 16.45
C GLU A 44 42.04 14.24 16.76
N PRO A 45 41.83 14.69 18.01
CA PRO A 45 40.60 15.32 18.47
C PRO A 45 40.72 16.85 18.50
N TYR A 46 39.67 17.58 18.12
CA TYR A 46 39.51 19.00 18.48
C TYR A 46 38.03 19.24 18.82
N ALA A 47 37.71 19.39 20.10
CA ALA A 47 37.76 20.63 20.90
C ALA A 47 36.40 21.34 20.83
N GLY A 48 35.71 21.32 21.97
CA GLY A 48 34.39 21.91 22.12
C GLY A 48 34.42 23.43 22.06
N HIS A 49 33.42 24.00 21.40
CA HIS A 49 32.93 25.33 21.73
C HIS A 49 31.58 25.19 22.45
N LYS A 50 31.59 25.64 23.71
CA LYS A 50 30.41 26.03 24.46
C LYS A 50 29.80 27.23 23.74
N ASP A 51 28.53 27.14 23.39
CA ASP A 51 27.58 28.22 23.65
C ASP A 51 26.19 27.63 23.78
N ALA A 52 25.71 27.67 25.02
CA ALA A 52 24.40 27.23 25.45
C ALA A 52 23.53 28.47 25.62
N SER A 53 22.79 28.83 24.57
CA SER A 53 21.51 29.54 24.72
C SER A 53 20.75 29.50 23.41
N ASP A 54 19.51 29.02 23.50
CA ASP A 54 18.46 29.10 22.48
C ASP A 54 18.55 28.15 21.28
N ARG A 55 18.26 26.87 21.51
CA ARG A 55 17.67 25.99 20.48
C ARG A 55 16.50 25.22 21.08
N ARG A 56 15.31 25.81 20.98
CA ARG A 56 14.03 25.11 21.15
C ARG A 56 14.03 23.88 20.24
N PHE A 57 14.00 22.71 20.86
CA PHE A 57 13.80 21.43 20.20
C PHE A 57 12.39 21.41 19.61
N ILE A 58 12.28 21.58 18.29
CA ILE A 58 11.04 21.37 17.55
C ILE A 58 11.09 19.92 17.02
N PRO A 59 10.23 19.00 17.50
CA PRO A 59 10.09 17.70 16.87
C PRO A 59 9.41 17.92 15.52
N ARG A 60 10.19 17.87 14.43
CA ARG A 60 9.63 17.78 13.08
C ARG A 60 8.98 16.40 12.93
N SER A 61 7.66 16.36 13.02
CA SER A 61 6.86 15.18 12.67
C SER A 61 7.10 14.80 11.21
N GLU A 62 7.45 13.54 10.95
CA GLU A 62 7.76 12.98 9.62
C GLU A 62 6.56 12.94 8.63
N ALA A 63 5.49 13.69 8.86
CA ALA A 63 4.26 13.70 8.06
C ALA A 63 3.98 15.10 7.45
N THR A 64 5.00 15.74 6.86
CA THR A 64 4.85 17.11 6.32
C THR A 64 5.68 17.34 5.06
N TYR A 65 5.66 16.38 4.13
CA TYR A 65 6.23 16.65 2.80
C TYR A 65 5.15 17.22 1.87
N VAL A 66 5.29 18.51 1.53
CA VAL A 66 4.53 19.21 0.49
C VAL A 66 5.52 19.53 -0.64
N PRO A 67 5.34 19.05 -1.88
CA PRO A 67 6.23 19.37 -2.99
C PRO A 67 6.28 20.88 -3.25
N LYS A 68 7.49 21.42 -3.48
CA LYS A 68 7.74 22.86 -3.44
C LYS A 68 7.26 23.68 -4.65
N GLU A 69 6.98 23.09 -5.82
CA GLU A 69 6.56 23.89 -6.99
C GLU A 69 5.58 23.16 -7.95
N PRO A 70 4.51 23.84 -8.43
CA PRO A 70 3.60 23.31 -9.44
C PRO A 70 4.20 23.44 -10.85
N LYS A 71 4.10 22.38 -11.66
CA LYS A 71 4.42 22.44 -13.10
C LYS A 71 3.17 22.16 -13.94
N VAL A 72 2.98 22.97 -14.98
CA VAL A 72 1.80 23.05 -15.86
C VAL A 72 2.07 22.28 -17.15
N TYR A 73 1.11 21.49 -17.64
CA TYR A 73 1.20 20.81 -18.96
C TYR A 73 -0.17 20.41 -19.55
N VAL A 74 -0.20 20.15 -20.88
CA VAL A 74 -1.34 20.07 -21.83
C VAL A 74 -1.45 18.65 -22.45
N SER A 75 -2.66 18.08 -22.54
CA SER A 75 -2.93 16.68 -22.94
C SER A 75 -2.34 16.20 -24.30
N PRO A 76 -2.01 14.90 -24.48
CA PRO A 76 -1.31 14.34 -25.66
C PRO A 76 -2.24 13.86 -26.80
N ASP A 77 -3.39 14.51 -27.00
CA ASP A 77 -4.29 14.20 -28.14
C ASP A 77 -4.39 15.38 -29.13
N SER A 78 -3.28 16.09 -29.32
CA SER A 78 -3.14 17.08 -30.40
C SER A 78 -2.03 16.64 -31.35
N SER A 79 -2.30 15.61 -32.15
CA SER A 79 -1.70 15.59 -33.49
C SER A 79 -2.26 16.79 -34.24
N GLU A 80 -1.39 17.71 -34.65
CA GLU A 80 -1.77 18.84 -35.49
C GLU A 80 -2.39 18.35 -36.80
N GLU A 81 -3.72 18.39 -36.90
CA GLU A 81 -4.41 18.76 -38.13
C GLU A 81 -5.53 19.74 -37.77
N ASN A 82 -5.45 20.94 -38.37
CA ASN A 82 -6.44 21.99 -38.25
C ASN A 82 -7.80 21.53 -38.76
N HIS A 83 -8.68 21.11 -37.85
CA HIS A 83 -10.12 21.11 -38.08
C HIS A 83 -10.84 21.49 -36.79
N GLU A 84 -11.52 22.63 -36.79
CA GLU A 84 -12.55 22.96 -35.81
C GLU A 84 -13.59 21.83 -35.79
N GLN A 85 -13.48 20.92 -34.84
CA GLN A 85 -14.50 19.92 -34.52
C GLN A 85 -14.90 20.03 -33.03
N PRO A 86 -16.19 19.79 -32.72
CA PRO A 86 -16.77 20.11 -31.42
C PRO A 86 -16.27 19.14 -30.36
N GLY A 87 -15.94 19.70 -29.18
CA GLY A 87 -15.28 18.96 -28.10
C GLY A 87 -16.00 17.70 -27.63
N ASP A 88 -15.20 16.73 -27.20
CA ASP A 88 -15.61 15.51 -26.50
C ASP A 88 -16.55 15.84 -25.32
N PRO A 89 -17.73 15.18 -25.15
CA PRO A 89 -18.79 15.69 -24.29
C PRO A 89 -18.66 15.51 -22.77
N GLU A 90 -17.63 14.84 -22.21
CA GLU A 90 -17.78 14.29 -20.84
C GLU A 90 -16.78 14.71 -19.76
N THR A 91 -15.78 15.55 -20.03
CA THR A 91 -14.97 16.15 -18.94
C THR A 91 -15.35 17.62 -18.76
N PRO A 92 -16.08 17.99 -17.69
CA PRO A 92 -16.39 19.39 -17.45
C PRO A 92 -15.10 20.19 -17.30
N ARG A 93 -14.99 21.32 -18.01
CA ARG A 93 -13.92 22.29 -17.81
C ARG A 93 -13.87 22.66 -16.31
N ASN A 94 -12.67 22.88 -15.77
CA ASN A 94 -12.46 23.28 -14.37
C ASN A 94 -12.68 22.19 -13.30
N THR A 95 -12.48 20.91 -13.66
CA THR A 95 -12.51 19.79 -12.70
C THR A 95 -11.10 19.30 -12.33
N GLN A 96 -10.99 18.64 -11.19
CA GLN A 96 -9.80 17.89 -10.77
C GLN A 96 -10.21 16.49 -10.35
N ARG A 97 -9.41 15.49 -10.71
CA ARG A 97 -9.63 14.12 -10.24
C ARG A 97 -9.20 13.99 -8.79
N LEU A 98 -10.16 13.89 -7.87
CA LEU A 98 -9.89 13.89 -6.43
C LEU A 98 -10.11 12.52 -5.78
N PHE A 99 -9.38 12.28 -4.70
CA PHE A 99 -9.62 11.17 -3.79
C PHE A 99 -9.14 11.50 -2.38
N ILE A 100 -9.70 10.78 -1.41
CA ILE A 100 -9.39 10.92 0.02
C ILE A 100 -8.69 9.65 0.48
N ALA A 101 -7.57 9.80 1.17
CA ALA A 101 -6.75 8.68 1.59
C ALA A 101 -6.05 8.92 2.94
N ILE A 102 -5.52 7.84 3.49
CA ILE A 102 -4.58 7.85 4.60
C ILE A 102 -3.17 7.63 4.04
N GLU A 103 -2.28 8.54 4.39
CA GLU A 103 -0.87 8.46 4.05
C GLU A 103 -0.16 7.45 4.97
N LEU A 104 0.64 6.56 4.38
CA LEU A 104 1.42 5.59 5.14
C LEU A 104 2.80 6.13 5.52
N PRO A 105 3.39 5.71 6.66
CA PRO A 105 4.77 6.06 6.98
C PRO A 105 5.73 5.60 5.88
N HIS A 106 6.69 6.45 5.51
CA HIS A 106 7.68 6.18 4.47
C HIS A 106 8.41 4.85 4.67
N ALA A 107 8.75 4.50 5.91
CA ALA A 107 9.39 3.22 6.21
C ALA A 107 8.56 1.99 5.77
N ILE A 108 7.23 2.08 5.84
CA ILE A 108 6.30 1.03 5.39
C ILE A 108 6.18 1.03 3.87
N LYS A 109 6.02 2.21 3.25
CA LYS A 109 5.97 2.34 1.78
C LYS A 109 7.24 1.75 1.14
N ARG A 110 8.41 2.06 1.68
CA ARG A 110 9.70 1.53 1.24
C ARG A 110 9.79 0.03 1.29
N GLU A 111 9.27 -0.59 2.35
CA GLU A 111 9.21 -2.04 2.47
C GLU A 111 8.29 -2.65 1.41
N PHE A 112 7.11 -2.07 1.20
CA PHE A 112 6.15 -2.55 0.21
C PHE A 112 6.71 -2.43 -1.21
N ALA A 113 7.39 -1.33 -1.51
CA ALA A 113 8.08 -1.13 -2.77
C ALA A 113 9.29 -2.08 -2.93
N SER A 114 10.03 -2.34 -1.86
CA SER A 114 11.12 -3.34 -1.86
C SER A 114 10.60 -4.76 -2.13
N LEU A 115 9.48 -5.12 -1.49
CA LEU A 115 8.80 -6.39 -1.73
C LEU A 115 8.40 -6.52 -3.20
N ALA A 116 7.76 -5.49 -3.77
CA ALA A 116 7.40 -5.45 -5.18
C ALA A 116 8.62 -5.59 -6.11
N ARG A 117 9.74 -4.90 -5.81
CA ARG A 117 11.00 -5.00 -6.56
C ARG A 117 11.66 -6.37 -6.49
N SER A 118 11.42 -7.15 -5.42
CA SER A 118 12.03 -8.48 -5.24
C SER A 118 11.50 -9.57 -6.19
N PHE A 119 10.40 -9.30 -6.90
CA PHE A 119 9.83 -10.24 -7.88
C PHE A 119 10.74 -10.40 -9.10
N ARG A 120 10.63 -11.54 -9.80
CA ARG A 120 11.50 -11.81 -10.96
C ARG A 120 11.16 -10.87 -12.12
N PRO A 121 12.09 -10.65 -13.07
CA PRO A 121 11.89 -9.74 -14.21
C PRO A 121 10.61 -10.00 -15.00
N ARG A 122 10.22 -11.28 -15.16
CA ARG A 122 9.01 -11.67 -15.89
C ARG A 122 7.73 -11.14 -15.25
N GLU A 123 7.68 -11.01 -13.93
CA GLU A 123 6.56 -10.43 -13.21
C GLU A 123 6.52 -8.91 -13.40
N HIS A 124 7.65 -8.23 -13.53
CA HIS A 124 7.72 -6.79 -13.85
C HIS A 124 7.22 -6.48 -15.27
N GLU A 125 7.33 -7.43 -16.20
CA GLU A 125 6.70 -7.31 -17.53
C GLU A 125 5.18 -7.44 -17.46
N ARG A 126 4.64 -8.18 -16.48
CA ARG A 126 3.21 -8.50 -16.38
C ARG A 126 2.44 -7.63 -15.39
N VAL A 127 3.13 -7.07 -14.41
CA VAL A 127 2.58 -6.25 -13.33
C VAL A 127 3.25 -4.91 -13.36
N ARG A 128 2.44 -3.85 -13.46
CA ARG A 128 2.88 -2.49 -13.17
C ARG A 128 2.84 -2.30 -11.65
N TRP A 129 4.00 -2.34 -11.01
CA TRP A 129 4.12 -1.99 -9.60
C TRP A 129 3.92 -0.50 -9.40
N ILE A 130 3.31 -0.14 -8.27
CA ILE A 130 3.04 1.24 -7.89
C ILE A 130 4.29 1.82 -7.23
N ASP A 131 4.63 3.06 -7.60
CA ASP A 131 5.75 3.77 -7.00
C ASP A 131 5.52 4.00 -5.50
N GLU A 132 6.63 4.02 -4.76
CA GLU A 132 6.63 4.15 -3.30
C GLU A 132 5.78 5.34 -2.82
N ASP A 133 6.01 6.52 -3.39
CA ASP A 133 5.31 7.76 -3.04
C ASP A 133 3.81 7.71 -3.35
N SER A 134 3.42 6.91 -4.35
CA SER A 134 2.04 6.74 -4.79
C SER A 134 1.22 5.77 -3.93
N MET A 135 1.85 5.01 -3.03
CA MET A 135 1.15 4.05 -2.18
C MET A 135 0.34 4.76 -1.08
N HIS A 136 -0.96 4.47 -1.00
CA HIS A 136 -1.84 5.05 0.01
C HIS A 136 -3.01 4.10 0.32
N LEU A 137 -3.66 4.31 1.46
CA LEU A 137 -4.90 3.62 1.82
C LEU A 137 -6.07 4.53 1.46
N THR A 138 -6.75 4.25 0.34
CA THR A 138 -7.86 5.08 -0.14
C THR A 138 -9.11 4.88 0.70
N LEU A 139 -9.77 5.97 1.09
CA LEU A 139 -11.06 5.97 1.80
C LEU A 139 -12.24 6.21 0.84
N LYS A 140 -12.10 7.15 -0.11
CA LYS A 140 -13.12 7.44 -1.13
C LYS A 140 -12.47 8.03 -2.38
N PHE A 141 -12.90 7.58 -3.56
CA PHE A 141 -12.64 8.27 -4.82
C PHE A 141 -13.78 9.24 -5.10
N LEU A 142 -13.46 10.48 -5.48
CA LEU A 142 -14.45 11.50 -5.85
C LEU A 142 -14.56 11.68 -7.38
N GLY A 143 -13.57 11.18 -8.13
CA GLY A 143 -13.55 11.33 -9.59
C GLY A 143 -13.31 12.79 -9.99
N ASP A 144 -13.77 13.16 -11.17
CA ASP A 144 -13.65 14.52 -11.70
C ASP A 144 -14.58 15.46 -10.93
N THR A 145 -13.99 16.30 -10.10
CA THR A 145 -14.67 17.15 -9.13
C THR A 145 -14.48 18.63 -9.51
N PRO A 146 -15.54 19.44 -9.58
CA PRO A 146 -15.40 20.87 -9.86
C PRO A 146 -14.54 21.57 -8.82
N ILE A 147 -13.60 22.42 -9.25
CA ILE A 147 -12.63 23.08 -8.37
C ILE A 147 -13.31 23.92 -7.29
N GLU A 148 -14.45 24.53 -7.60
CA GLU A 148 -15.28 25.30 -6.68
C GLU A 148 -15.84 24.48 -5.50
N GLN A 149 -15.92 23.15 -5.62
CA GLN A 149 -16.35 22.29 -4.52
C GLN A 149 -15.22 21.98 -3.52
N ILE A 150 -13.96 22.19 -3.90
CA ILE A 150 -12.80 21.85 -3.07
C ILE A 150 -12.88 22.49 -1.67
N PRO A 151 -13.16 23.79 -1.49
CA PRO A 151 -13.27 24.38 -0.15
C PRO A 151 -14.31 23.70 0.75
N ASN A 152 -15.46 23.32 0.19
CA ASN A 152 -16.53 22.64 0.94
C ASN A 152 -16.13 21.20 1.33
N ILE A 153 -15.43 20.50 0.42
CA ILE A 153 -14.83 19.19 0.71
C ILE A 153 -13.82 19.31 1.86
N MET A 154 -12.92 20.29 1.78
CA MET A 154 -11.89 20.50 2.80
C MET A 154 -12.50 20.77 4.18
N SER A 155 -13.52 21.63 4.26
CA SER A 155 -14.26 21.90 5.51
C SER A 155 -14.96 20.65 6.06
N SER A 156 -15.62 19.88 5.19
CA SER A 156 -16.32 18.66 5.58
C SER A 156 -15.37 17.56 6.07
N LEU A 157 -14.19 17.45 5.44
CA LEU A 157 -13.14 16.52 5.87
C LEU A 157 -12.55 16.90 7.23
N GLN A 158 -12.36 18.20 7.50
CA GLN A 158 -11.91 18.66 8.82
C GLN A 158 -12.89 18.22 9.91
N ASN A 159 -14.20 18.38 9.69
CA ASN A 159 -15.22 17.96 10.66
C ASN A 159 -15.24 16.43 10.86
N ALA A 160 -15.13 15.67 9.77
CA ALA A 160 -15.07 14.20 9.83
C ALA A 160 -13.82 13.70 10.58
N ALA A 161 -12.68 14.37 10.39
CA ALA A 161 -11.42 14.07 11.06
C ALA A 161 -11.46 14.40 12.56
N ASN A 162 -11.93 15.59 12.94
CA ASN A 162 -12.11 16.00 14.35
C ASN A 162 -13.05 15.05 15.10
N SER A 163 -14.07 14.52 14.43
CA SER A 163 -15.03 13.57 15.00
C SER A 163 -14.47 12.14 15.14
N THR A 164 -13.22 11.91 14.74
CA THR A 164 -12.57 10.61 14.77
C THR A 164 -11.29 10.70 15.59
N GLY A 165 -11.27 10.14 16.80
CA GLY A 165 -10.03 10.08 17.59
C GLY A 165 -8.96 9.19 16.93
N LYS A 166 -7.68 9.50 17.21
CA LYS A 166 -6.49 8.73 16.75
C LYS A 166 -6.62 7.24 17.12
N PHE A 167 -6.12 6.36 16.25
CA PHE A 167 -6.16 4.91 16.41
C PHE A 167 -5.05 4.22 15.63
N SER A 168 -4.89 2.90 15.79
CA SER A 168 -3.86 2.14 15.09
C SER A 168 -4.41 0.91 14.37
N ILE A 169 -3.91 0.69 13.16
CA ILE A 169 -4.11 -0.55 12.40
C ILE A 169 -2.82 -1.36 12.39
N ARG A 170 -2.90 -2.62 12.00
CA ARG A 170 -1.73 -3.50 11.85
C ARG A 170 -1.62 -3.97 10.41
N ILE A 171 -0.39 -4.09 9.91
CA ILE A 171 -0.14 -4.66 8.58
C ILE A 171 -0.61 -6.12 8.60
N GLY A 172 -1.44 -6.47 7.62
CA GLY A 172 -2.02 -7.79 7.49
C GLY A 172 -1.25 -8.65 6.48
N ARG A 173 -2.01 -9.24 5.56
CA ARG A 173 -1.53 -10.15 4.52
C ARG A 173 -1.52 -9.49 3.14
N THR A 174 -0.81 -10.08 2.21
CA THR A 174 -0.98 -9.82 0.78
C THR A 174 -2.30 -10.40 0.26
N GLY A 175 -2.83 -9.79 -0.80
CA GLY A 175 -4.02 -10.27 -1.48
C GLY A 175 -4.15 -9.72 -2.89
N CYS A 176 -5.15 -10.24 -3.61
CA CYS A 176 -5.45 -9.82 -4.97
C CYS A 176 -6.94 -9.51 -5.16
N PHE A 177 -7.25 -8.61 -6.09
CA PHE A 177 -8.60 -8.44 -6.63
C PHE A 177 -8.67 -8.77 -8.13
N PRO A 178 -9.77 -9.37 -8.61
CA PRO A 178 -10.85 -9.96 -7.81
C PRO A 178 -10.42 -11.19 -7.00
N SER A 179 -9.43 -11.96 -7.47
CA SER A 179 -8.91 -13.14 -6.77
C SER A 179 -7.45 -13.41 -7.11
N PHE A 180 -6.83 -14.39 -6.45
CA PHE A 180 -5.48 -14.86 -6.81
C PHE A 180 -5.44 -15.65 -8.13
N ARG A 181 -6.57 -16.16 -8.64
CA ARG A 181 -6.61 -16.85 -9.94
C ARG A 181 -6.69 -15.89 -11.12
N ASP A 182 -7.26 -14.72 -10.90
CA ASP A 182 -7.33 -13.61 -11.87
C ASP A 182 -6.92 -12.30 -11.17
N PRO A 183 -5.65 -12.13 -10.78
CA PRO A 183 -5.21 -10.93 -10.09
C PRO A 183 -5.12 -9.77 -11.08
N ARG A 184 -5.99 -8.77 -10.92
CA ARG A 184 -5.90 -7.47 -11.61
C ARG A 184 -5.20 -6.42 -10.75
N ILE A 185 -5.38 -6.53 -9.43
CA ILE A 185 -4.76 -5.66 -8.44
C ILE A 185 -4.08 -6.55 -7.41
N CYS A 186 -2.80 -6.30 -7.16
CA CYS A 186 -2.05 -6.83 -6.01
C CYS A 186 -2.08 -5.78 -4.91
N TRP A 187 -2.39 -6.20 -3.69
CA TRP A 187 -2.53 -5.31 -2.54
C TRP A 187 -1.99 -5.92 -1.25
N ILE A 188 -1.74 -5.05 -0.26
CA ILE A 188 -1.47 -5.42 1.13
C ILE A 188 -2.63 -4.92 1.99
N GLY A 189 -3.19 -5.81 2.80
CA GLY A 189 -4.35 -5.54 3.66
C GLY A 189 -3.94 -5.18 5.08
N PHE A 190 -4.92 -4.78 5.89
CA PHE A 190 -4.71 -4.40 7.29
C PHE A 190 -5.59 -5.22 8.24
N THR A 191 -5.21 -5.23 9.51
CA THR A 191 -5.91 -5.83 10.65
C THR A 191 -5.87 -4.86 11.85
N GLY A 192 -6.27 -5.29 13.05
CA GLY A 192 -6.29 -4.44 14.25
C GLY A 192 -7.62 -3.70 14.41
N GLU A 193 -7.59 -2.39 14.66
CA GLU A 193 -8.79 -1.56 14.89
C GLU A 193 -9.57 -1.27 13.59
N LEU A 194 -9.87 -2.30 12.78
CA LEU A 194 -10.57 -2.15 11.50
C LEU A 194 -11.96 -1.51 11.64
N ARG A 195 -12.67 -1.78 12.73
CA ARG A 195 -13.96 -1.14 13.01
C ARG A 195 -13.84 0.38 13.11
N ARG A 196 -12.74 0.90 13.66
CA ARG A 196 -12.51 2.36 13.72
C ARG A 196 -12.16 2.93 12.35
N LEU A 197 -11.43 2.17 11.54
CA LEU A 197 -11.15 2.54 10.14
C LEU A 197 -12.43 2.57 9.30
N GLU A 198 -13.31 1.59 9.45
CA GLU A 198 -14.63 1.54 8.80
C GLU A 198 -15.52 2.70 9.25
N GLN A 199 -15.51 3.04 10.54
CA GLN A 199 -16.23 4.21 11.04
C GLN A 199 -15.68 5.53 10.47
N LEU A 200 -14.35 5.67 10.36
CA LEU A 200 -13.72 6.83 9.71
C LEU A 200 -14.14 6.90 8.24
N GLN A 201 -14.06 5.78 7.51
CA GLN A 201 -14.48 5.73 6.11
C GLN A 201 -15.97 6.07 5.96
N GLY A 202 -16.83 5.56 6.82
CA GLY A 202 -18.26 5.87 6.82
C GLY A 202 -18.57 7.35 7.12
N ARG A 203 -17.80 7.99 8.01
CA ARG A 203 -17.90 9.45 8.23
C ARG A 203 -17.48 10.25 7.01
N VAL A 204 -16.37 9.86 6.37
CA VAL A 204 -15.93 10.48 5.12
C VAL A 204 -16.98 10.29 4.02
N GLU A 205 -17.51 9.07 3.88
CA GLU A 205 -18.56 8.74 2.91
C GLU A 205 -19.80 9.60 3.13
N GLY A 206 -20.35 9.64 4.35
CA GLY A 206 -21.52 10.43 4.68
C GLY A 206 -21.30 11.93 4.49
N ALA A 207 -20.12 12.45 4.84
CA ALA A 207 -19.78 13.85 4.61
C ALA A 207 -19.75 14.21 3.12
N MET A 208 -19.22 13.33 2.27
CA MET A 208 -19.19 13.56 0.82
C MET A 208 -20.58 13.35 0.19
N VAL A 209 -21.37 12.39 0.65
CA VAL A 209 -22.77 12.23 0.21
C VAL A 209 -23.60 13.47 0.53
N ALA A 210 -23.39 14.09 1.69
CA ALA A 210 -24.05 15.35 2.05
C ALA A 210 -23.67 16.53 1.14
N LEU A 211 -22.54 16.46 0.44
CA LEU A 211 -22.11 17.42 -0.58
C LEU A 211 -22.59 17.07 -2.00
N GLY A 212 -23.33 15.96 -2.17
CA GLY A 212 -23.86 15.51 -3.46
C GLY A 212 -22.99 14.52 -4.22
N PHE A 213 -21.95 13.94 -3.60
CA PHE A 213 -21.21 12.84 -4.22
C PHE A 213 -21.94 11.51 -4.10
N GLU A 214 -21.92 10.71 -5.15
CA GLU A 214 -22.53 9.37 -5.14
C GLU A 214 -21.89 8.46 -4.07
N PRO A 215 -22.69 7.60 -3.41
CA PRO A 215 -22.17 6.62 -2.47
C PRO A 215 -21.34 5.56 -3.18
N GLY A 216 -20.29 5.06 -2.52
CA GLY A 216 -19.47 3.98 -3.04
C GLY A 216 -20.27 2.68 -3.20
N GLU A 217 -20.28 2.11 -4.40
CA GLU A 217 -21.01 0.87 -4.70
C GLU A 217 -20.44 -0.38 -4.02
N ARG A 218 -19.15 -0.34 -3.65
CA ARG A 218 -18.41 -1.50 -3.15
C ARG A 218 -18.15 -1.36 -1.66
N ILE A 219 -18.28 -2.48 -0.96
CA ILE A 219 -17.87 -2.60 0.44
C ILE A 219 -16.41 -2.19 0.57
N PHE A 220 -16.15 -1.25 1.47
CA PHE A 220 -14.81 -0.80 1.80
C PHE A 220 -13.94 -1.97 2.26
N LYS A 221 -12.74 -2.06 1.69
CA LYS A 221 -11.71 -3.02 2.09
C LYS A 221 -10.44 -2.24 2.42
N ALA A 222 -9.96 -2.35 3.64
CA ALA A 222 -8.73 -1.68 4.06
C ALA A 222 -7.51 -2.31 3.37
N HIS A 223 -7.00 -1.65 2.33
CA HIS A 223 -5.87 -2.14 1.55
C HIS A 223 -5.04 -0.99 0.96
N VAL A 224 -3.78 -1.28 0.66
CA VAL A 224 -2.92 -0.46 -0.20
C VAL A 224 -2.63 -1.24 -1.46
N THR A 225 -2.88 -0.61 -2.60
CA THR A 225 -2.54 -1.18 -3.90
C THR A 225 -1.03 -1.09 -4.10
N THR A 226 -0.39 -2.22 -4.35
CA THR A 226 1.06 -2.31 -4.60
C THR A 226 1.35 -2.57 -6.07
N GLY A 227 0.44 -3.20 -6.81
CA GLY A 227 0.64 -3.46 -8.24
C GLY A 227 -0.66 -3.68 -9.00
N ARG A 228 -0.62 -3.44 -10.31
CA ARG A 228 -1.72 -3.67 -11.24
C ARG A 228 -1.26 -4.54 -12.39
N THR A 229 -1.95 -5.65 -12.62
CA THR A 229 -1.63 -6.54 -13.74
C THR A 229 -1.95 -5.84 -15.06
N ARG A 230 -1.07 -5.98 -16.05
CA ARG A 230 -1.24 -5.39 -17.37
C ARG A 230 -2.42 -6.04 -18.11
N PRO A 231 -3.11 -5.30 -19.01
CA PRO A 231 -4.13 -5.88 -19.87
C PRO A 231 -3.61 -7.09 -20.66
N GLY A 232 -4.48 -8.07 -20.90
CA GLY A 232 -4.16 -9.25 -21.70
C GLY A 232 -3.53 -10.43 -20.93
N ILE A 233 -3.05 -10.23 -19.70
CA ILE A 233 -2.57 -11.33 -18.85
C ILE A 233 -3.76 -12.14 -18.32
N ARG A 234 -3.82 -13.44 -18.66
CA ARG A 234 -4.95 -14.34 -18.33
C ARG A 234 -4.48 -15.77 -18.06
N GLY A 235 -5.40 -16.58 -17.52
CA GLY A 235 -5.19 -18.01 -17.27
C GLY A 235 -3.99 -18.27 -16.35
N ARG A 236 -3.20 -19.30 -16.65
CA ARG A 236 -2.02 -19.68 -15.86
C ARG A 236 -1.05 -18.52 -15.58
N PHE A 237 -0.89 -17.60 -16.52
CA PHE A 237 0.03 -16.46 -16.32
C PHE A 237 -0.47 -15.45 -15.30
N ALA A 238 -1.80 -15.29 -15.20
CA ALA A 238 -2.42 -14.47 -14.18
C ALA A 238 -2.36 -15.20 -12.83
N GLU A 239 -2.66 -16.51 -12.81
CA GLU A 239 -2.57 -17.32 -11.60
C GLU A 239 -1.15 -17.38 -11.01
N ASP A 240 -0.11 -17.50 -11.85
CA ASP A 240 1.30 -17.46 -11.43
C ASP A 240 1.60 -16.18 -10.63
N ILE A 241 1.12 -15.02 -11.08
CA ILE A 241 1.29 -13.73 -10.38
C ILE A 241 0.62 -13.80 -9.00
N GLY A 242 -0.60 -14.31 -8.95
CA GLY A 242 -1.36 -14.40 -7.70
C GLY A 242 -0.73 -15.37 -6.71
N VAL A 243 -0.21 -16.51 -7.18
CA VAL A 243 0.52 -17.47 -6.35
C VAL A 243 1.81 -16.86 -5.82
N SER A 244 2.60 -16.20 -6.66
CA SER A 244 3.81 -15.52 -6.24
C SER A 244 3.51 -14.41 -5.22
N TRP A 245 2.47 -13.60 -5.46
CA TRP A 245 2.07 -12.52 -4.54
C TRP A 245 1.55 -13.04 -3.20
N ARG A 246 0.81 -14.16 -3.20
CA ARG A 246 0.32 -14.79 -1.96
C ARG A 246 1.45 -15.21 -1.02
N HIS A 247 2.57 -15.66 -1.56
CA HIS A 247 3.72 -16.16 -0.79
C HIS A 247 4.86 -15.14 -0.67
N ALA A 248 4.60 -13.88 -1.04
CA ALA A 248 5.59 -12.81 -0.94
C ALA A 248 6.01 -12.61 0.53
N PRO A 249 7.32 -12.50 0.83
CA PRO A 249 7.81 -12.39 2.20
C PRO A 249 7.58 -10.98 2.77
N LEU A 250 6.38 -10.74 3.29
CA LEU A 250 6.03 -9.49 3.96
C LEU A 250 6.47 -9.53 5.44
N HIS A 251 7.65 -8.97 5.73
CA HIS A 251 8.27 -9.08 7.05
C HIS A 251 7.61 -8.22 8.13
N SER A 252 6.87 -7.18 7.76
CA SER A 252 6.17 -6.29 8.70
C SER A 252 4.76 -6.74 9.09
N THR A 253 4.31 -7.93 8.71
CA THR A 253 3.00 -8.43 9.17
C THR A 253 2.88 -8.35 10.70
N GLY A 254 1.76 -7.79 11.18
CA GLY A 254 1.49 -7.54 12.60
C GLY A 254 2.01 -6.19 13.11
N LYS A 255 2.90 -5.51 12.39
CA LYS A 255 3.43 -4.19 12.79
C LYS A 255 2.30 -3.16 12.83
N ALA A 256 2.23 -2.42 13.93
CA ALA A 256 1.24 -1.37 14.12
C ALA A 256 1.61 -0.09 13.35
N ILE A 257 0.60 0.55 12.79
CA ILE A 257 0.67 1.86 12.13
C ILE A 257 -0.35 2.75 12.85
N SER A 258 0.16 3.82 13.47
CA SER A 258 -0.69 4.86 14.06
C SER A 258 -1.25 5.74 12.95
N LEU A 259 -2.57 5.81 12.86
CA LEU A 259 -3.27 6.70 11.93
C LEU A 259 -3.53 8.03 12.64
N LYS A 260 -3.01 9.10 12.05
CA LYS A 260 -3.00 10.44 12.65
C LYS A 260 -3.76 11.47 11.84
N SER A 261 -3.91 11.25 10.53
CA SER A 261 -4.61 12.17 9.65
C SER A 261 -5.23 11.46 8.45
N ILE A 262 -6.16 12.14 7.81
CA ILE A 262 -6.61 11.86 6.44
C ILE A 262 -6.17 13.02 5.54
N ALA A 263 -6.04 12.77 4.25
CA ALA A 263 -5.61 13.75 3.28
C ALA A 263 -6.49 13.74 2.04
N LEU A 264 -6.70 14.94 1.48
CA LEU A 264 -7.31 15.13 0.17
C LEU A 264 -6.19 15.20 -0.86
N TYR A 265 -6.30 14.41 -1.92
CA TYR A 265 -5.35 14.40 -3.02
C TYR A 265 -6.04 14.75 -4.33
N ARG A 266 -5.31 15.43 -5.21
CA ARG A 266 -5.58 15.42 -6.65
C ARG A 266 -4.64 14.45 -7.36
N SER A 267 -5.19 13.73 -8.33
CA SER A 267 -4.46 12.89 -9.27
C SER A 267 -4.38 13.58 -10.62
N TYR A 268 -3.20 13.55 -11.25
CA TYR A 268 -2.99 14.06 -12.60
C TYR A 268 -1.95 13.20 -13.32
N ILE A 269 -1.90 13.31 -14.65
CA ILE A 269 -0.96 12.56 -15.48
C ILE A 269 0.19 13.49 -15.88
N ASP A 270 1.41 12.99 -15.77
CA ASP A 270 2.66 13.57 -16.27
C ASP A 270 3.19 12.68 -17.40
N ASP A 271 3.57 13.26 -18.53
CA ASP A 271 3.93 12.47 -19.73
C ASP A 271 5.15 11.59 -19.53
N LYS A 272 6.04 11.98 -18.62
CA LYS A 272 7.30 11.28 -18.37
C LYS A 272 7.20 10.33 -17.19
N LYS A 273 6.41 10.69 -16.19
CA LYS A 273 6.32 9.99 -14.89
C LYS A 273 5.02 9.24 -14.68
N GLY A 274 4.07 9.34 -15.61
CA GLY A 274 2.76 8.72 -15.48
C GLY A 274 1.90 9.43 -14.43
N THR A 275 1.13 8.67 -13.65
CA THR A 275 0.19 9.26 -12.68
C THR A 275 0.92 9.79 -11.45
N LEU A 276 0.72 11.07 -11.15
CA LEU A 276 1.24 11.75 -9.96
C LEU A 276 0.09 12.16 -9.03
N TYR A 277 0.42 12.25 -7.74
CA TYR A 277 -0.50 12.69 -6.71
C TYR A 277 0.02 13.94 -6.02
N GLN A 278 -0.86 14.91 -5.80
CA GLN A 278 -0.58 16.09 -5.00
C GLN A 278 -1.58 16.18 -3.86
N GLN A 279 -1.06 16.35 -2.65
CA GLN A 279 -1.87 16.62 -1.49
C GLN A 279 -2.39 18.06 -1.52
N LEU A 280 -3.70 18.21 -1.37
CA LEU A 280 -4.40 19.50 -1.29
C LEU A 280 -4.70 19.90 0.15
N GLY A 281 -4.83 18.92 1.06
CA GLY A 281 -5.07 19.17 2.48
C GLY A 281 -4.71 17.96 3.35
N ASN A 282 -4.42 18.22 4.62
CA ASN A 282 -4.16 17.22 5.66
C ASN A 282 -5.01 17.56 6.89
N TYR A 283 -5.72 16.57 7.43
CA TYR A 283 -6.67 16.76 8.52
C TYR A 283 -6.34 15.78 9.65
N GLU A 284 -5.85 16.31 10.77
CA GLU A 284 -5.57 15.47 11.95
C GLU A 284 -6.84 14.84 12.51
N LEU A 285 -6.71 13.60 12.95
CA LEU A 285 -7.74 12.86 13.65
C LEU A 285 -7.77 13.32 15.13
N GLY A 286 -8.94 13.74 15.62
CA GLY A 286 -9.19 14.09 17.02
C GLY A 286 -9.00 15.55 17.36
#